data_AF-A0A3Q0IRG0-F1
#
_entry.id   AF-A0A3Q0IRG0-F1
#
_cell.length_a   1.000
_cell.length_b   1.000
_cell.length_c   1.000
_cell.angle_alpha   90.00
_cell.angle_beta   90.00
_cell.angle_gamma   90.00
#
_symmetry.space_group_name_H-M   'P 1'
#
loop_
_entity.id
_entity.type
_entity.pdbx_description
1 polymer ?
#
loop_
_entity_poly.entity_id
_entity_poly.type
_entity_poly.pdbx_seq_one_letter_code
_entity_poly.pdbx_strand_id
1 'polypeptide(L)'
;MTGDPQEGDLMRSKRRISSSTSTAATAFDIAASESSNPRDISPVEEVRNKRKESVLSTARTMQVLNVLQHWISKHTQDFIQDKELRYMTLEFLEEIVCTPNLLPAEYKAATQLTQMLTKACTKHETNLQDLLAPPPQVANKENIETLSALEIAEQMTYIDYHIFKSIRSEEFFGQAWLKSEKLTKAPHIVLFTQRFNTMSKLVANEILNRSNMSQRVHVIEKWIAVANILRFLNNFNGVLTIISAMNNSSVFRLKKTWDKVSKTVRPATLYQAS
;
A
#
# COMPACT_ATOMS: atom_id res chain seq x y z
N MET A 1 17.19 -33.98 -55.38
CA MET A 1 16.53 -32.66 -55.40
C MET A 1 15.60 -32.62 -54.19
N THR A 2 16.03 -32.69 -52.92
CA THR A 2 17.04 -31.92 -52.16
C THR A 2 16.90 -30.42 -52.42
N GLY A 3 16.11 -29.78 -51.55
CA GLY A 3 15.91 -28.34 -51.47
C GLY A 3 15.22 -28.01 -50.16
N ASP A 4 16.01 -27.85 -49.10
CA ASP A 4 15.59 -27.32 -47.80
C ASP A 4 15.08 -25.89 -47.93
N PRO A 5 14.00 -25.52 -47.22
CA PRO A 5 13.74 -24.15 -46.84
C PRO A 5 14.16 -23.93 -45.38
N GLN A 6 15.38 -23.42 -45.27
CA GLN A 6 15.82 -22.34 -44.39
C GLN A 6 15.42 -22.37 -42.91
N GLU A 7 16.44 -22.73 -42.14
CA GLU A 7 16.78 -22.43 -40.74
C GLU A 7 16.80 -20.90 -40.42
N GLY A 8 15.75 -20.18 -40.82
CA GLY A 8 15.62 -18.72 -40.69
C GLY A 8 14.50 -18.27 -39.75
N ASP A 9 13.53 -19.13 -39.43
CA ASP A 9 12.30 -18.71 -38.74
C ASP A 9 12.24 -19.07 -37.24
N LEU A 10 13.20 -19.84 -36.72
CA LEU A 10 13.32 -20.10 -35.28
C LEU A 10 14.08 -18.98 -34.53
N MET A 11 14.80 -18.12 -35.27
CA MET A 11 15.58 -16.99 -34.73
C MET A 11 14.77 -15.68 -34.57
N ARG A 12 13.52 -15.64 -35.07
CA ARG A 12 12.67 -14.44 -35.02
C ARG A 12 11.68 -14.40 -33.87
N SER A 13 11.45 -15.55 -33.20
CA SER A 13 10.54 -15.65 -32.05
C SER A 13 11.20 -15.45 -30.69
N LYS A 14 12.54 -15.34 -30.60
CA LYS A 14 13.27 -15.12 -29.33
C LYS A 14 13.70 -13.67 -29.08
N ARG A 15 13.32 -12.73 -29.94
CA ARG A 15 13.79 -11.34 -29.91
C ARG A 15 12.77 -10.31 -29.40
N ARG A 16 11.75 -10.75 -28.64
CA ARG A 16 10.75 -9.86 -27.99
C ARG A 16 10.60 -10.07 -26.48
N ILE A 17 11.63 -10.62 -25.83
CA ILE A 17 11.78 -10.56 -24.37
C ILE A 17 13.25 -10.24 -24.08
N SER A 18 13.75 -9.11 -24.58
CA SER A 18 14.96 -8.53 -23.98
C SER A 18 14.50 -7.64 -22.84
N SER A 19 14.73 -8.11 -21.62
CA SER A 19 14.70 -7.32 -20.39
C SER A 19 15.35 -5.96 -20.61
N SER A 20 14.63 -4.89 -20.26
CA SER A 20 15.07 -3.50 -20.31
C SER A 20 16.10 -3.16 -19.21
N THR A 21 17.14 -3.96 -19.06
CA THR A 21 18.22 -3.68 -18.09
C THR A 21 19.54 -4.08 -18.71
N SER A 22 20.31 -3.09 -19.20
CA SER A 22 21.76 -3.23 -19.19
C SER A 22 22.16 -3.46 -17.74
N THR A 23 22.95 -4.49 -17.45
CA THR A 23 23.54 -4.62 -16.11
C THR A 23 24.45 -3.42 -15.86
N ALA A 24 24.49 -2.95 -14.61
CA ALA A 24 25.29 -1.79 -14.22
C ALA A 24 26.78 -1.95 -14.61
N ALA A 25 27.28 -3.18 -14.62
CA ALA A 25 28.63 -3.53 -15.04
C ALA A 25 28.92 -3.16 -16.51
N THR A 26 28.00 -3.44 -17.43
CA THR A 26 28.20 -3.15 -18.86
C THR A 26 28.16 -1.65 -19.16
N ALA A 27 27.34 -0.90 -18.41
CA ALA A 27 27.34 0.56 -18.49
C ALA A 27 28.65 1.17 -17.94
N PHE A 28 29.23 0.54 -16.91
CA PHE A 28 30.49 0.96 -16.30
C PHE A 28 31.69 0.71 -17.23
N ASP A 29 31.76 -0.45 -17.89
CA ASP A 29 32.86 -0.80 -18.80
C ASP A 29 32.90 0.10 -20.06
N ILE A 30 31.73 0.45 -20.60
CA ILE A 30 31.65 1.39 -21.73
C ILE A 30 32.17 2.77 -21.31
N ALA A 31 31.80 3.24 -20.11
CA ALA A 31 32.27 4.51 -19.58
C ALA A 31 33.79 4.53 -19.27
N ALA A 32 34.36 3.39 -18.88
CA ALA A 32 35.80 3.28 -18.59
C ALA A 32 36.67 3.27 -19.86
N SER A 33 36.13 2.80 -20.99
CA SER A 33 36.86 2.60 -22.25
C SER A 33 37.18 3.87 -23.04
N GLU A 34 36.56 5.02 -22.73
CA GLU A 34 36.80 6.30 -23.43
C GLU A 34 38.06 7.07 -22.94
N SER A 35 38.84 6.52 -22.00
CA SER A 35 39.88 7.27 -21.29
C SER A 35 41.30 7.25 -21.89
N SER A 36 41.53 6.67 -23.07
CA SER A 36 42.90 6.43 -23.57
C SER A 36 43.27 7.23 -24.83
N ASN A 37 43.76 8.48 -24.65
CA ASN A 37 44.75 9.09 -25.55
C ASN A 37 45.42 10.32 -24.87
N PRO A 38 46.76 10.36 -24.65
CA PRO A 38 47.42 11.53 -24.08
C PRO A 38 47.72 12.55 -25.19
N ARG A 39 46.88 13.57 -25.32
CA ARG A 39 47.26 14.81 -26.02
C ARG A 39 47.88 15.74 -24.98
N ASP A 40 48.94 16.46 -25.32
CA ASP A 40 49.49 17.53 -24.47
C ASP A 40 48.39 18.59 -24.23
N ILE A 41 47.75 18.51 -23.07
CA ILE A 41 46.69 19.44 -22.67
C ILE A 41 47.37 20.65 -22.04
N SER A 42 47.11 21.85 -22.55
CA SER A 42 47.65 23.07 -21.96
C SER A 42 47.19 23.19 -20.48
N PRO A 43 48.01 23.74 -19.56
CA PRO A 43 47.63 23.85 -18.14
C PRO A 43 46.30 24.60 -17.91
N VAL A 44 45.95 25.50 -18.84
CA VAL A 44 44.69 26.25 -18.83
C VAL A 44 43.49 25.37 -19.24
N GLU A 45 43.66 24.48 -20.21
CA GLU A 45 42.63 23.51 -20.59
C GLU A 45 42.46 22.41 -19.54
N GLU A 46 43.53 22.00 -18.86
CA GLU A 46 43.45 21.03 -17.77
C GLU A 46 42.67 21.60 -16.57
N VAL A 47 42.95 22.86 -16.18
CA VAL A 47 42.18 23.57 -15.15
C VAL A 47 40.72 23.77 -15.58
N ARG A 48 40.47 24.10 -16.86
CA ARG A 48 39.12 24.25 -17.39
C ARG A 48 38.35 22.93 -17.41
N ASN A 49 39.01 21.82 -17.75
CA ASN A 49 38.41 20.49 -17.74
C ASN A 49 38.14 20.01 -16.31
N LYS A 50 39.07 20.17 -15.36
CA LYS A 50 38.84 19.91 -13.93
C LYS A 50 37.67 20.72 -13.37
N ARG A 51 37.54 21.99 -13.77
CA ARG A 51 36.41 22.84 -13.37
C ARG A 51 35.08 22.38 -13.99
N LYS A 52 35.08 21.96 -15.27
CA LYS A 52 33.90 21.39 -15.93
C LYS A 52 33.48 20.06 -15.28
N GLU A 53 34.43 19.17 -14.99
CA GLU A 53 34.21 17.90 -14.31
C GLU A 53 33.67 18.11 -12.89
N SER A 54 34.23 19.07 -12.15
CA SER A 54 33.71 19.46 -10.84
C SER A 54 32.27 19.98 -10.92
N VAL A 55 31.96 20.87 -11.87
CA VAL A 55 30.59 21.39 -12.08
C VAL A 55 29.63 20.28 -12.52
N LEU A 56 30.07 19.36 -13.38
CA LEU A 56 29.29 18.20 -13.82
C LEU A 56 29.05 17.20 -12.66
N SER A 57 30.05 17.00 -11.80
CA SER A 57 29.96 16.15 -10.61
C SER A 57 28.93 16.73 -9.62
N THR A 58 29.04 18.02 -9.30
CA THR A 58 28.06 18.75 -8.48
C THR A 58 26.64 18.69 -9.07
N ALA A 59 26.50 18.90 -10.39
CA ALA A 59 25.19 18.83 -11.04
C ALA A 59 24.55 17.43 -10.89
N ARG A 60 25.37 16.36 -10.99
CA ARG A 60 24.91 14.96 -10.78
C ARG A 60 24.53 14.70 -9.32
N THR A 61 25.34 15.16 -8.36
CA THR A 61 25.03 15.05 -6.92
C THR A 61 23.68 15.70 -6.62
N MET A 62 23.45 16.91 -7.11
CA MET A 62 22.17 17.59 -6.92
C MET A 62 21.00 16.84 -7.58
N GLN A 63 21.19 16.22 -8.74
CA GLN A 63 20.16 15.39 -9.38
C GLN A 63 19.79 14.20 -8.50
N VAL A 64 20.78 13.50 -7.93
CA VAL A 64 20.55 12.38 -7.00
C VAL A 64 19.81 12.86 -5.76
N LEU A 65 20.22 13.97 -5.16
CA LEU A 65 19.55 14.56 -4.00
C LEU A 65 18.11 14.96 -4.31
N ASN A 66 17.82 15.49 -5.50
CA ASN A 66 16.45 15.83 -5.92
C ASN A 66 15.58 14.59 -6.09
N VAL A 67 16.12 13.50 -6.64
CA VAL A 67 15.39 12.22 -6.75
C VAL A 67 15.10 11.67 -5.36
N LEU A 68 16.09 11.65 -4.47
CA LEU A 68 15.90 11.24 -3.07
C LEU A 68 14.90 12.14 -2.35
N GLN A 69 14.94 13.45 -2.58
CA GLN A 69 13.97 14.38 -2.02
C GLN A 69 12.55 14.05 -2.47
N HIS A 70 12.34 13.80 -3.76
CA HIS A 70 11.03 13.41 -4.26
C HIS A 70 10.57 12.09 -3.64
N TRP A 71 11.45 11.09 -3.62
CA TRP A 71 11.14 9.76 -3.11
C TRP A 71 10.82 9.79 -1.61
N ILE A 72 11.67 10.41 -0.79
CA ILE A 72 11.47 10.54 0.66
C ILE A 72 10.23 11.36 0.99
N SER A 73 9.94 12.43 0.24
CA SER A 73 8.78 13.29 0.52
C SER A 73 7.44 12.68 0.11
N LYS A 74 7.40 11.85 -0.95
CA LYS A 74 6.17 11.26 -1.49
C LYS A 74 5.94 9.83 -1.03
N HIS A 75 7.00 9.06 -0.79
CA HIS A 75 6.95 7.65 -0.41
C HIS A 75 7.82 7.39 0.82
N THR A 76 7.69 8.22 1.87
CA THR A 76 8.39 8.00 3.14
C THR A 76 8.16 6.60 3.71
N GLN A 77 7.02 5.97 3.38
CA GLN A 77 6.65 4.64 3.83
C GLN A 77 7.64 3.55 3.41
N ASP A 78 8.29 3.66 2.24
CA ASP A 78 9.29 2.70 1.77
C ASP A 78 10.45 2.60 2.77
N PHE A 79 10.87 3.74 3.33
CA PHE A 79 11.95 3.84 4.33
C PHE A 79 11.49 3.51 5.76
N ILE A 80 10.19 3.62 6.06
CA ILE A 80 9.64 3.20 7.36
C ILE A 80 9.59 1.67 7.40
N GLN A 81 9.10 1.06 6.33
CA GLN A 81 8.87 -0.38 6.22
C GLN A 81 10.18 -1.17 5.98
N ASP A 82 11.07 -0.66 5.15
CA ASP A 82 12.38 -1.25 4.89
C ASP A 82 13.48 -0.53 5.69
N LYS A 83 13.88 -1.14 6.81
CA LYS A 83 14.91 -0.60 7.70
C LYS A 83 16.29 -0.61 7.04
N GLU A 84 16.56 -1.56 6.15
CA GLU A 84 17.85 -1.70 5.46
C GLU A 84 17.98 -0.59 4.41
N LEU A 85 16.97 -0.41 3.55
CA LEU A 85 16.91 0.71 2.60
C LEU A 85 17.12 2.05 3.31
N ARG A 86 16.46 2.25 4.45
CA ARG A 86 16.63 3.47 5.25
C ARG A 86 18.05 3.63 5.76
N TYR A 87 18.63 2.58 6.32
CA TYR A 87 20.00 2.63 6.84
C TYR A 87 21.00 2.98 5.74
N MET A 88 20.93 2.27 4.61
CA MET A 88 21.77 2.53 3.43
C MET A 88 21.60 3.97 2.91
N THR A 89 20.38 4.50 2.93
CA THR A 89 20.11 5.88 2.50
C THR A 89 20.68 6.91 3.47
N LEU A 90 20.57 6.67 4.79
CA LEU A 90 21.15 7.55 5.81
C LEU A 90 22.67 7.55 5.74
N GLU A 91 23.30 6.38 5.64
CA GLU A 91 24.75 6.23 5.45
C GLU A 91 25.22 6.97 4.20
N PHE A 92 24.54 6.78 3.07
CA PHE A 92 24.84 7.51 1.83
C PHE A 92 24.75 9.03 1.98
N LEU A 93 23.72 9.54 2.67
CA LEU A 93 23.59 10.98 2.91
C LEU A 93 24.69 11.52 3.84
N GLU A 94 25.12 10.75 4.83
CA GLU A 94 26.25 11.09 5.70
C GLU A 94 27.57 11.12 4.93
N GLU A 95 27.81 10.15 4.03
CA GLU A 95 28.97 10.13 3.14
C GLU A 95 29.01 11.37 2.21
N ILE A 96 27.87 11.76 1.63
CA ILE A 96 27.77 12.99 0.82
C ILE A 96 28.18 14.21 1.65
N VAL A 97 27.65 14.33 2.87
CA VAL A 97 27.94 15.46 3.76
C VAL A 97 29.43 15.55 4.11
N CYS A 98 30.13 14.41 4.19
CA CYS A 98 31.57 14.33 4.45
C CYS A 98 32.45 14.60 3.22
N THR A 99 31.88 14.82 2.03
CA THR A 99 32.65 15.00 0.78
C THR A 99 33.40 16.34 0.75
N PRO A 100 34.72 16.36 0.47
CA PRO A 100 35.47 17.60 0.35
C PRO A 100 35.02 18.39 -0.89
N ASN A 101 34.76 19.69 -0.72
CA ASN A 101 34.22 20.63 -1.73
C ASN A 101 32.71 20.53 -2.04
N LEU A 102 31.91 19.97 -1.12
CA LEU A 102 30.46 20.00 -1.23
C LEU A 102 29.91 21.43 -1.23
N LEU A 103 28.99 21.75 -2.15
CA LEU A 103 28.37 23.07 -2.19
C LEU A 103 27.38 23.28 -1.03
N PRO A 104 27.17 24.53 -0.56
CA PRO A 104 26.22 24.82 0.50
C PRO A 104 24.79 24.34 0.21
N ALA A 105 24.37 24.36 -1.06
CA ALA A 105 23.05 23.89 -1.46
C ALA A 105 22.91 22.37 -1.33
N GLU A 106 23.94 21.61 -1.69
CA GLU A 106 23.97 20.15 -1.58
C GLU A 106 24.01 19.72 -0.11
N TYR A 107 24.86 20.38 0.69
CA TYR A 107 24.92 20.17 2.13
C TYR A 107 23.56 20.39 2.79
N LYS A 108 22.90 21.50 2.46
CA LYS A 108 21.57 21.83 2.99
C LYS A 108 20.53 20.80 2.58
N ALA A 109 20.54 20.36 1.32
CA ALA A 109 19.62 19.33 0.83
C ALA A 109 19.84 17.99 1.56
N ALA A 110 21.08 17.49 1.62
CA ALA A 110 21.40 16.22 2.27
C ALA A 110 21.01 16.22 3.77
N THR A 111 21.41 17.25 4.51
CA THR A 111 21.07 17.38 5.95
C THR A 111 19.55 17.50 6.19
N GLN A 112 18.82 18.18 5.31
CA GLN A 112 17.36 18.23 5.37
C GLN A 112 16.74 16.83 5.17
N LEU A 113 17.24 16.05 4.21
CA LEU A 113 16.77 14.69 3.95
C LEU A 113 17.06 13.76 5.12
N THR A 114 18.26 13.83 5.70
CA THR A 114 18.62 13.09 6.92
C THR A 114 17.65 13.42 8.06
N GLN A 115 17.37 14.71 8.31
CA GLN A 115 16.42 15.09 9.35
C GLN A 115 14.99 14.61 9.07
N MET A 116 14.55 14.64 7.81
CA MET A 116 13.24 14.13 7.43
C MET A 116 13.09 12.64 7.71
N LEU A 117 14.10 11.84 7.34
CA LEU A 117 14.11 10.39 7.59
C LEU A 117 14.18 10.06 9.09
N THR A 118 15.03 10.76 9.86
CA THR A 118 15.14 10.53 11.30
C THR A 118 13.85 10.91 12.05
N LYS A 119 13.18 12.00 11.65
CA LYS A 119 11.91 12.43 12.24
C LYS A 119 10.72 11.56 11.83
N ALA A 120 10.74 10.98 10.63
CA ALA A 120 9.66 10.08 10.18
C ALA A 120 9.52 8.86 11.11
N CYS A 121 10.61 8.42 11.75
CA CYS A 121 10.65 7.28 12.66
C CYS A 121 9.98 7.51 14.03
N THR A 122 9.69 8.75 14.43
CA THR A 122 9.09 9.04 15.75
C THR A 122 7.56 9.13 15.72
N LYS A 123 6.94 9.10 14.53
CA LYS A 123 5.49 8.98 14.44
C LYS A 123 5.10 7.57 14.82
N HIS A 124 4.38 7.41 15.93
CA HIS A 124 3.73 6.16 16.30
C HIS A 124 2.77 5.74 15.18
N GLU A 125 3.25 4.91 14.26
CA GLU A 125 2.38 4.23 13.32
C GLU A 125 1.73 3.07 14.06
N THR A 126 0.40 3.08 14.15
CA THR A 126 -0.34 1.98 14.78
C THR A 126 0.04 0.68 14.09
N ASN A 127 0.62 -0.25 14.85
CA ASN A 127 1.00 -1.55 14.32
C ASN A 127 -0.26 -2.36 14.00
N LEU A 128 -0.44 -2.72 12.74
CA LEU A 128 -1.60 -3.46 12.26
C LEU A 128 -1.70 -4.86 12.90
N GLN A 129 -0.56 -5.47 13.25
CA GLN A 129 -0.55 -6.77 13.95
C GLN A 129 -1.12 -6.65 15.35
N ASP A 130 -0.77 -5.59 16.07
CA ASP A 130 -1.27 -5.34 17.43
C ASP A 130 -2.77 -5.00 17.40
N LEU A 131 -3.22 -4.24 16.40
CA LEU A 131 -4.62 -3.89 16.21
C LEU A 131 -5.51 -5.10 15.89
N LEU A 132 -4.97 -6.07 15.16
CA LEU A 132 -5.68 -7.29 14.76
C LEU A 132 -5.40 -8.48 15.68
N ALA A 133 -4.65 -8.26 16.77
CA ALA A 133 -4.39 -9.29 17.75
C ALA A 133 -5.72 -9.80 18.32
N PRO A 134 -5.84 -11.10 18.58
CA PRO A 134 -7.03 -11.64 19.21
C PRO A 134 -7.28 -10.93 20.54
N PRO A 135 -8.54 -10.59 20.86
CA PRO A 135 -8.85 -9.95 22.12
C PRO A 135 -8.37 -10.83 23.29
N PRO A 136 -7.92 -10.23 24.40
CA PRO A 136 -7.49 -10.98 25.57
C PRO A 136 -8.60 -11.92 26.05
N GLN A 137 -8.24 -13.12 26.54
CA GLN A 137 -9.18 -14.19 26.93
C GLN A 137 -10.12 -13.85 28.11
N VAL A 138 -10.13 -12.60 28.56
CA VAL A 138 -11.07 -12.13 29.58
C VAL A 138 -12.47 -12.14 28.96
N ALA A 139 -13.45 -12.61 29.72
CA ALA A 139 -14.84 -12.61 29.28
C ALA A 139 -15.29 -11.17 28.98
N ASN A 140 -15.32 -10.80 27.69
CA ASN A 140 -15.87 -9.52 27.28
C ASN A 140 -17.39 -9.58 27.46
N LYS A 141 -17.92 -8.68 28.30
CA LYS A 141 -19.37 -8.56 28.54
C LYS A 141 -20.07 -7.77 27.43
N GLU A 142 -19.31 -7.11 26.58
CA GLU A 142 -19.84 -6.30 25.49
C GLU A 142 -20.38 -7.18 24.36
N ASN A 143 -21.53 -6.79 23.83
CA ASN A 143 -22.15 -7.42 22.69
C ASN A 143 -22.86 -6.37 21.83
N ILE A 144 -23.47 -6.82 20.72
CA ILE A 144 -24.21 -5.94 19.82
C ILE A 144 -25.29 -5.14 20.52
N GLU A 145 -25.87 -5.59 21.63
CA GLU A 145 -26.94 -4.89 22.35
C GLU A 145 -26.38 -3.81 23.29
N THR A 146 -25.22 -4.05 23.92
CA THR A 146 -24.61 -3.11 24.88
C THR A 146 -23.86 -1.95 24.22
N LEU A 147 -23.17 -2.20 23.10
CA LEU A 147 -22.39 -1.18 22.40
C LEU A 147 -23.28 -0.22 21.61
N SER A 148 -23.00 1.08 21.60
CA SER A 148 -23.77 2.00 20.75
C SER A 148 -23.49 1.78 19.26
N ALA A 149 -24.42 2.17 18.39
CA ALA A 149 -24.22 2.08 16.94
C ALA A 149 -23.05 2.97 16.46
N LEU A 150 -22.80 4.09 17.16
CA LEU A 150 -21.69 4.99 16.86
C LEU A 150 -20.34 4.34 17.18
N GLU A 151 -20.18 3.78 18.38
CA GLU A 151 -18.94 3.11 18.79
C GLU A 151 -18.59 1.96 17.83
N ILE A 152 -19.58 1.14 17.45
CA ILE A 152 -19.38 0.06 16.46
C ILE A 152 -18.90 0.64 15.12
N ALA A 153 -19.56 1.68 14.62
CA ALA A 153 -19.21 2.30 13.34
C ALA A 153 -17.80 2.94 13.36
N GLU A 154 -17.44 3.61 14.44
CA GLU A 154 -16.12 4.21 14.64
C GLU A 154 -15.03 3.14 14.69
N GLN A 155 -15.21 2.07 15.47
CA GLN A 155 -14.23 0.99 15.56
C GLN A 155 -14.11 0.20 14.26
N MET A 156 -15.23 -0.07 13.58
CA MET A 156 -15.21 -0.66 12.24
C MET A 156 -14.40 0.22 11.27
N THR A 157 -14.65 1.53 11.28
CA THR A 157 -13.95 2.49 10.42
C THR A 157 -12.47 2.59 10.74
N TYR A 158 -12.11 2.63 12.02
CA TYR A 158 -10.73 2.69 12.47
C TYR A 158 -9.92 1.50 11.95
N ILE A 159 -10.43 0.28 12.15
CA ILE A 159 -9.73 -0.93 11.72
C ILE A 159 -9.73 -1.06 10.19
N ASP A 160 -10.85 -0.79 9.51
CA ASP A 160 -10.93 -0.81 8.04
C ASP A 160 -9.92 0.16 7.43
N TYR A 161 -9.82 1.39 7.98
CA TYR A 161 -8.87 2.40 7.55
C TYR A 161 -7.42 1.94 7.68
N HIS A 162 -7.06 1.37 8.84
CA HIS A 162 -5.69 0.92 9.07
C HIS A 162 -5.29 -0.21 8.12
N ILE A 163 -6.18 -1.16 7.83
CA ILE A 163 -5.89 -2.20 6.82
C ILE A 163 -5.81 -1.60 5.42
N PHE A 164 -6.77 -0.74 5.05
CA PHE A 164 -6.85 -0.15 3.72
C PHE A 164 -5.61 0.71 3.41
N LYS A 165 -5.17 1.54 4.36
CA LYS A 165 -3.95 2.35 4.24
C LYS A 165 -2.69 1.50 4.05
N SER A 166 -2.66 0.28 4.60
CA SER A 166 -1.52 -0.63 4.47
C SER A 166 -1.45 -1.35 3.12
N ILE A 167 -2.48 -1.27 2.28
CA ILE A 167 -2.44 -1.86 0.93
C ILE A 167 -1.46 -1.09 0.06
N ARG A 168 -0.43 -1.77 -0.42
CA ARG A 168 0.61 -1.15 -1.25
C ARG A 168 0.31 -1.30 -2.74
N SER A 169 0.92 -0.43 -3.55
CA SER A 169 0.66 -0.39 -4.99
C SER A 169 1.10 -1.68 -5.69
N GLU A 170 2.17 -2.31 -5.18
CA GLU A 170 2.78 -3.51 -5.75
C GLU A 170 1.89 -4.74 -5.55
N GLU A 171 1.03 -4.73 -4.53
CA GLU A 171 0.06 -5.79 -4.29
C GLU A 171 -0.97 -5.91 -5.42
N PHE A 172 -1.16 -4.83 -6.19
CA PHE A 172 -2.06 -4.84 -7.34
C PHE A 172 -1.42 -5.43 -8.61
N PHE A 173 -0.09 -5.60 -8.65
CA PHE A 173 0.59 -6.01 -9.86
C PHE A 173 0.25 -7.44 -10.27
N GLY A 174 -0.10 -7.60 -11.56
CA GLY A 174 -0.41 -8.89 -12.15
C GLY A 174 -1.52 -9.66 -11.43
N GLN A 175 -2.44 -8.95 -10.76
CA GLN A 175 -3.56 -9.52 -10.00
C GLN A 175 -3.11 -10.56 -8.96
N ALA A 176 -2.03 -10.26 -8.23
CA ALA A 176 -1.40 -11.20 -7.32
C ALA A 176 -2.36 -11.79 -6.26
N TRP A 177 -3.39 -11.05 -5.86
CA TRP A 177 -4.40 -11.50 -4.89
C TRP A 177 -5.25 -12.70 -5.36
N LEU A 178 -5.28 -12.99 -6.67
CA LEU A 178 -5.99 -14.15 -7.24
C LEU A 178 -5.09 -15.39 -7.39
N LYS A 179 -3.77 -15.25 -7.17
CA LYS A 179 -2.78 -16.32 -7.42
C LYS A 179 -2.49 -17.12 -6.15
N SER A 180 -1.76 -18.23 -6.30
CA SER A 180 -1.29 -19.08 -5.20
C SER A 180 -0.46 -18.30 -4.17
N GLU A 181 0.36 -17.35 -4.65
CA GLU A 181 1.27 -16.53 -3.84
C GLU A 181 0.60 -15.29 -3.22
N LYS A 182 -0.74 -15.23 -3.17
CA LYS A 182 -1.48 -14.04 -2.69
C LYS A 182 -1.12 -13.60 -1.28
N LEU A 183 -0.75 -14.53 -0.38
CA LEU A 183 -0.39 -14.22 1.00
C LEU A 183 0.98 -13.53 1.12
N THR A 184 1.87 -13.71 0.15
CA THR A 184 3.19 -13.06 0.15
C THR A 184 3.19 -11.82 -0.74
N LYS A 185 2.50 -11.86 -1.89
CA LYS A 185 2.49 -10.78 -2.87
C LYS A 185 1.37 -9.74 -2.67
N ALA A 186 0.25 -10.12 -2.06
CA ALA A 186 -0.88 -9.23 -1.80
C ALA A 186 -1.51 -9.43 -0.41
N PRO A 187 -0.69 -9.44 0.68
CA PRO A 187 -1.16 -9.76 2.02
C PRO A 187 -2.30 -8.86 2.52
N HIS A 188 -2.22 -7.55 2.27
CA HIS A 188 -3.20 -6.60 2.80
C HIS A 188 -4.49 -6.59 1.99
N ILE A 189 -4.43 -6.79 0.68
CA ILE A 189 -5.63 -7.00 -0.15
C ILE A 189 -6.39 -8.24 0.31
N VAL A 190 -5.67 -9.34 0.55
CA VAL A 190 -6.26 -10.58 1.06
C VAL A 190 -6.86 -10.36 2.43
N LEU A 191 -6.14 -9.70 3.34
CA LEU A 191 -6.61 -9.37 4.69
C LEU A 191 -7.88 -8.51 4.67
N PHE A 192 -7.92 -7.46 3.84
CA PHE A 192 -9.08 -6.58 3.72
C PHE A 192 -10.32 -7.35 3.23
N THR A 193 -10.12 -8.23 2.25
CA THR A 193 -11.17 -9.13 1.73
C THR A 193 -11.63 -10.16 2.77
N GLN A 194 -10.70 -10.74 3.53
CA GLN A 194 -11.03 -11.67 4.61
C GLN A 194 -11.83 -10.99 5.70
N ARG A 195 -11.43 -9.79 6.11
CA ARG A 195 -12.16 -8.99 7.11
C ARG A 195 -13.57 -8.68 6.66
N PHE A 196 -13.78 -8.24 5.42
CA PHE A 196 -15.11 -8.03 4.85
C PHE A 196 -16.00 -9.28 5.02
N ASN A 197 -15.48 -10.45 4.63
CA ASN A 197 -16.21 -11.71 4.72
C ASN A 197 -16.50 -12.14 6.16
N THR A 198 -15.51 -12.02 7.05
CA THR A 198 -15.66 -12.35 8.47
C THR A 198 -16.70 -11.44 9.12
N MET A 199 -16.63 -10.14 8.86
CA MET A 199 -17.56 -9.17 9.44
C MET A 199 -18.98 -9.35 8.89
N SER A 200 -19.13 -9.60 7.59
CA SER A 200 -20.44 -9.89 6.98
C SER A 200 -21.07 -11.15 7.58
N LYS A 201 -20.28 -12.20 7.81
CA LYS A 201 -20.72 -13.42 8.51
C LYS A 201 -21.08 -13.15 9.96
N LEU A 202 -20.31 -12.33 10.67
CA LEU A 202 -20.59 -11.94 12.06
C LEU A 202 -21.95 -11.26 12.16
N VAL A 203 -22.22 -10.26 11.31
CA VAL A 203 -23.52 -9.57 11.27
C VAL A 203 -24.67 -10.56 10.99
N ALA A 204 -24.50 -11.46 10.02
CA ALA A 204 -25.51 -12.47 9.72
C ALA A 204 -25.75 -13.42 10.91
N ASN A 205 -24.68 -13.89 11.56
CA ASN A 205 -24.76 -14.75 12.73
C ASN A 205 -25.42 -14.06 13.93
N GLU A 206 -25.12 -12.78 14.17
CA GLU A 206 -25.76 -11.98 15.23
C GLU A 206 -27.28 -11.91 15.08
N ILE A 207 -27.77 -11.85 13.84
CA ILE A 207 -29.21 -11.88 13.54
C ILE A 207 -29.75 -13.30 13.72
N LEU A 208 -29.08 -14.30 13.15
CA LEU A 208 -29.57 -15.69 13.11
C LEU A 208 -29.56 -16.38 14.48
N ASN A 209 -28.67 -15.96 15.38
CA ASN A 209 -28.57 -16.50 16.74
C ASN A 209 -29.70 -16.04 17.67
N ARG A 210 -30.54 -15.08 17.26
CA ARG A 210 -31.68 -14.63 18.07
C ARG A 210 -32.91 -15.49 17.76
N SER A 211 -33.32 -16.28 18.75
CA SER A 211 -34.52 -17.12 18.69
C SER A 211 -35.80 -16.28 18.62
N ASN A 212 -35.85 -15.18 19.38
CA ASN A 212 -37.01 -14.28 19.42
C ASN A 212 -37.04 -13.33 18.21
N MET A 213 -38.21 -13.21 17.57
CA MET A 213 -38.40 -12.31 16.42
C MET A 213 -38.18 -10.84 16.77
N SER A 214 -38.64 -10.38 17.93
CA SER A 214 -38.46 -9.01 18.40
C SER A 214 -36.97 -8.67 18.55
N GLN A 215 -36.19 -9.59 19.11
CA GLN A 215 -34.73 -9.43 19.22
C GLN A 215 -34.07 -9.39 17.84
N ARG A 216 -34.49 -10.24 16.88
CA ARG A 216 -33.99 -10.16 15.50
C ARG A 216 -34.26 -8.80 14.86
N VAL A 217 -35.46 -8.27 15.02
CA VAL A 217 -35.83 -6.93 14.50
C VAL A 217 -34.91 -5.87 15.09
N HIS A 218 -34.73 -5.89 16.42
CA HIS A 218 -33.86 -4.93 17.11
C HIS A 218 -32.40 -4.98 16.60
N VAL A 219 -31.83 -6.19 16.47
CA VAL A 219 -30.46 -6.36 15.96
C VAL A 219 -30.34 -5.90 14.50
N ILE A 220 -31.33 -6.19 13.65
CA ILE A 220 -31.35 -5.71 12.26
C ILE A 220 -31.38 -4.18 12.24
N GLU A 221 -32.28 -3.54 12.99
CA GLU A 221 -32.39 -2.08 13.04
C GLU A 221 -31.11 -1.43 13.56
N LYS A 222 -30.45 -2.05 14.54
CA LYS A 222 -29.16 -1.59 15.05
C LYS A 222 -28.06 -1.64 13.99
N TRP A 223 -27.94 -2.74 13.25
CA TRP A 223 -26.98 -2.83 12.15
C TRP A 223 -27.29 -1.86 11.01
N ILE A 224 -28.57 -1.55 10.75
CA ILE A 224 -28.93 -0.51 9.79
C ILE A 224 -28.51 0.89 10.31
N ALA A 225 -28.69 1.17 11.60
CA ALA A 225 -28.17 2.41 12.20
C ALA A 225 -26.64 2.51 12.07
N VAL A 226 -25.90 1.42 12.33
CA VAL A 226 -24.45 1.35 12.09
C VAL A 226 -24.12 1.66 10.63
N ALA A 227 -24.82 1.05 9.66
CA ALA A 227 -24.61 1.31 8.24
C ALA A 227 -24.85 2.79 7.85
N ASN A 228 -25.86 3.43 8.42
CA ASN A 228 -26.11 4.85 8.20
C ASN A 228 -24.97 5.72 8.73
N ILE A 229 -24.45 5.43 9.92
CA ILE A 229 -23.31 6.14 10.50
C ILE A 229 -22.05 5.91 9.67
N LEU A 230 -21.78 4.67 9.26
CA LEU A 230 -20.65 4.34 8.38
C LEU A 230 -20.69 5.14 7.06
N ARG A 231 -21.89 5.39 6.52
CA ARG A 231 -22.05 6.26 5.35
C ARG A 231 -21.64 7.70 5.64
N PHE A 232 -21.98 8.25 6.80
CA PHE A 232 -21.53 9.58 7.22
C PHE A 232 -20.02 9.65 7.46
N LEU A 233 -19.41 8.55 7.92
CA LEU A 233 -17.96 8.41 8.08
C LEU A 233 -17.23 8.11 6.75
N ASN A 234 -17.96 8.03 5.63
CA ASN A 234 -17.45 7.62 4.31
C ASN A 234 -16.78 6.22 4.29
N ASN A 235 -17.12 5.35 5.24
CA ASN A 235 -16.70 3.96 5.22
C ASN A 235 -17.67 3.11 4.39
N PHE A 236 -17.55 3.21 3.07
CA PHE A 236 -18.38 2.44 2.12
C PHE A 236 -18.13 0.93 2.19
N ASN A 237 -16.91 0.50 2.55
CA ASN A 237 -16.62 -0.91 2.77
C ASN A 237 -17.47 -1.51 3.90
N GLY A 238 -17.57 -0.80 5.03
CA GLY A 238 -18.43 -1.18 6.14
C GLY A 238 -19.92 -1.18 5.77
N VAL A 239 -20.38 -0.18 5.01
CA VAL A 239 -21.76 -0.16 4.48
C VAL A 239 -22.06 -1.41 3.66
N LEU A 240 -21.18 -1.74 2.69
CA LEU A 240 -21.33 -2.93 1.84
C LEU A 240 -21.24 -4.23 2.63
N THR A 241 -20.42 -4.28 3.67
CA THR A 241 -20.31 -5.44 4.56
C THR A 241 -21.66 -5.77 5.20
N ILE A 242 -22.36 -4.74 5.71
CA ILE A 242 -23.68 -4.89 6.34
C ILE A 242 -24.73 -5.24 5.28
N ILE A 243 -24.74 -4.56 4.13
CA ILE A 243 -25.68 -4.89 3.03
C ILE A 243 -25.51 -6.36 2.58
N SER A 244 -24.26 -6.81 2.42
CA SER A 244 -23.93 -8.20 2.09
C SER A 244 -24.49 -9.17 3.14
N ALA A 245 -24.41 -8.82 4.42
CA ALA A 245 -24.96 -9.65 5.49
C ALA A 245 -26.50 -9.74 5.43
N MET A 246 -27.17 -8.62 5.15
CA MET A 246 -28.63 -8.57 5.02
C MET A 246 -29.13 -9.33 3.78
N ASN A 247 -28.37 -9.29 2.68
CA ASN A 247 -28.64 -10.01 1.45
C ASN A 247 -28.18 -11.48 1.49
N ASN A 248 -27.51 -11.91 2.55
CA ASN A 248 -27.21 -13.32 2.77
C ASN A 248 -28.53 -14.11 2.72
N SER A 249 -28.58 -15.20 1.95
CA SER A 249 -29.80 -15.99 1.76
C SER A 249 -30.44 -16.45 3.06
N SER A 250 -29.64 -16.59 4.14
CA SER A 250 -30.12 -16.94 5.46
C SER A 250 -30.82 -15.83 6.22
N VAL A 251 -30.42 -14.59 6.00
CA VAL A 251 -31.07 -13.42 6.60
C VAL A 251 -32.22 -12.94 5.71
N PHE A 252 -32.01 -12.89 4.40
CA PHE A 252 -32.99 -12.39 3.42
C PHE A 252 -34.32 -13.17 3.43
N ARG A 253 -34.27 -14.48 3.71
CA ARG A 253 -35.47 -15.35 3.76
C ARG A 253 -36.36 -15.12 4.98
N LEU A 254 -35.93 -14.34 5.99
CA LEU A 254 -36.67 -14.11 7.23
C LEU A 254 -37.85 -13.13 7.06
N LYS A 255 -38.77 -13.40 6.12
CA LYS A 255 -39.83 -12.46 5.69
C LYS A 255 -40.65 -11.89 6.86
N LYS A 256 -41.10 -12.74 7.79
CA LYS A 256 -41.86 -12.31 8.98
C LYS A 256 -41.10 -11.31 9.87
N THR A 257 -39.77 -11.46 9.97
CA THR A 257 -38.92 -10.52 10.71
C THR A 257 -38.79 -9.22 9.92
N TRP A 258 -38.51 -9.29 8.62
CA TRP A 258 -38.42 -8.12 7.76
C TRP A 258 -39.71 -7.30 7.75
N ASP A 259 -40.89 -7.91 7.77
CA ASP A 259 -42.18 -7.20 7.83
C ASP A 259 -42.32 -6.30 9.06
N LYS A 260 -41.59 -6.59 10.14
CA LYS A 260 -41.62 -5.86 11.41
C LYS A 260 -40.51 -4.80 11.53
N VAL A 261 -39.48 -4.84 10.68
CA VAL A 261 -38.43 -3.82 10.65
C VAL A 261 -39.01 -2.50 10.14
N SER A 262 -38.73 -1.39 10.85
CA SER A 262 -39.22 -0.06 10.49
C SER A 262 -38.92 0.31 9.03
N LYS A 263 -39.96 0.73 8.30
CA LYS A 263 -39.84 1.13 6.89
C LYS A 263 -39.02 2.41 6.71
N THR A 264 -39.00 3.28 7.72
CA THR A 264 -38.22 4.54 7.73
C THR A 264 -36.72 4.26 7.83
N VAL A 265 -36.34 3.10 8.37
CA VAL A 265 -34.94 2.72 8.61
C VAL A 265 -34.35 1.96 7.43
N ARG A 266 -35.15 1.30 6.58
CA ARG A 266 -34.64 0.48 5.46
C ARG A 266 -33.96 1.34 4.38
N PRO A 267 -32.69 1.08 4.03
CA PRO A 267 -32.05 1.73 2.90
C PRO A 267 -32.75 1.36 1.59
N ALA A 268 -33.04 2.36 0.74
CA ALA A 268 -33.68 2.19 -0.57
C ALA A 268 -32.92 1.22 -1.50
N THR A 269 -31.63 0.98 -1.24
CA THR A 269 -30.77 0.06 -1.99
C THR A 269 -31.11 -1.43 -1.80
N LEU A 270 -31.95 -1.81 -0.82
CA LEU A 270 -32.40 -3.20 -0.64
C LEU A 270 -33.53 -3.62 -1.59
N TYR A 271 -34.10 -2.68 -2.38
CA TYR A 271 -35.23 -2.95 -3.28
C TYR A 271 -34.87 -3.21 -4.75
N GLN A 272 -33.58 -3.16 -5.15
CA GLN A 272 -33.21 -3.27 -6.58
C GLN A 272 -32.95 -4.71 -7.09
N ALA A 273 -33.34 -5.74 -6.35
CA ALA A 273 -33.30 -7.13 -6.84
C ALA A 273 -34.67 -7.79 -6.62
N SER A 274 -35.63 -7.45 -7.47
CA SER A 274 -36.90 -8.17 -7.65
C SER A 274 -37.33 -8.05 -9.10
#